data_AF-A0A316DJE9-F1
#
_entry.id   AF-A0A316DJE9-F1
#
_cell.length_a   1.000
_cell.length_b   1.000
_cell.length_c   1.000
_cell.angle_alpha   90.00
_cell.angle_beta   90.00
_cell.angle_gamma   90.00
#
_symmetry.space_group_name_H-M   'P 1'
#
loop_
_entity.id
_entity.type
_entity.pdbx_description
1 polymer ?
#
loop_
_entity_poly.entity_id
_entity_poly.type
_entity_poly.pdbx_seq_one_letter_code
_entity_poly.pdbx_strand_id
1 'polypeptide(L)'
;MEYIEKLKKYLTNIEGHLIHEHSEDNNSENVLFATAMQLSYSNEIGNKIASVILFHQTTIALMKKLIIRCNFLTQLLIFPNQLNFKKMKDDESYSAVFRTLENHISFLKKGKLISKIRDLNSLRTEIAHKMHNTDVDVYLNENTNNLQKRFDEIWSIYIESTRDLNKKINEAAKRDEVLKLIKNDE
;
A
#
# COMPACT_ATOMS: atom_id res chain seq x y z
N MET A 1 6.30 18.07 -15.75
CA MET A 1 7.39 17.93 -14.78
C MET A 1 8.42 17.01 -15.40
N GLU A 2 9.60 17.55 -15.68
CA GLU A 2 10.71 16.79 -16.24
C GLU A 2 11.22 15.76 -15.21
N TYR A 3 11.84 14.68 -15.68
CA TYR A 3 12.30 13.56 -14.82
C TYR A 3 13.16 14.03 -13.65
N ILE A 4 14.05 15.00 -13.90
CA ILE A 4 14.95 15.57 -12.90
C ILE A 4 14.18 16.40 -11.87
N GLU A 5 13.23 17.24 -12.30
CA GLU A 5 12.38 18.02 -11.38
C GLU A 5 11.57 17.11 -10.45
N LYS A 6 11.06 15.98 -10.99
CA LYS A 6 10.35 14.95 -10.21
C LYS A 6 11.25 14.35 -9.13
N LEU A 7 12.46 13.95 -9.49
CA LEU A 7 13.43 13.38 -8.54
C LEU A 7 13.85 14.39 -7.48
N LYS A 8 14.16 15.64 -7.87
CA LYS A 8 14.48 16.73 -6.95
C LYS A 8 13.36 16.95 -5.94
N LYS A 9 12.11 17.03 -6.42
CA LYS A 9 10.93 17.19 -5.57
C LYS A 9 10.82 16.07 -4.54
N TYR A 10 11.07 14.81 -4.91
CA TYR A 10 11.03 13.73 -3.91
C TYR A 10 12.21 13.76 -2.96
N LEU A 11 13.40 14.15 -3.39
CA LEU A 11 14.57 14.20 -2.51
C LEU A 11 14.45 15.27 -1.41
N THR A 12 13.71 16.37 -1.64
CA THR A 12 13.52 17.43 -0.64
C THR A 12 12.51 17.07 0.46
N ASN A 13 11.48 16.26 0.15
CA ASN A 13 10.54 15.74 1.14
C ASN A 13 9.97 14.39 0.65
N ILE A 14 10.75 13.33 0.88
CA ILE A 14 10.47 11.96 0.44
C ILE A 14 9.09 11.52 0.93
N GLU A 15 8.83 11.67 2.22
CA GLU A 15 7.55 11.23 2.79
C GLU A 15 6.39 12.10 2.30
N GLY A 16 6.47 13.42 2.37
CA GLY A 16 5.37 14.27 1.91
C GLY A 16 5.07 14.08 0.42
N HIS A 17 6.08 14.08 -0.44
CA HIS A 17 5.86 14.10 -1.88
C HIS A 17 5.61 12.71 -2.51
N LEU A 18 6.19 11.62 -1.99
CA LEU A 18 5.81 10.27 -2.45
C LEU A 18 4.42 9.88 -1.98
N ILE A 19 4.03 10.32 -0.78
CA ILE A 19 2.67 10.08 -0.28
C ILE A 19 1.64 10.87 -1.11
N HIS A 20 1.92 12.12 -1.47
CA HIS A 20 1.05 12.93 -2.34
C HIS A 20 0.97 12.45 -3.80
N GLU A 21 1.83 11.54 -4.27
CA GLU A 21 1.59 10.88 -5.57
C GLU A 21 0.34 9.98 -5.57
N HIS A 22 -0.15 9.60 -4.37
CA HIS A 22 -1.23 8.64 -4.17
C HIS A 22 -2.51 9.17 -3.55
N SER A 23 -2.55 10.43 -3.12
CA SER A 23 -3.80 11.00 -2.63
C SER A 23 -3.74 12.52 -2.68
N GLU A 24 -4.77 13.13 -3.28
CA GLU A 24 -5.13 14.50 -2.92
C GLU A 24 -5.56 14.59 -1.44
N ASP A 25 -5.95 13.47 -0.80
CA ASP A 25 -6.40 13.43 0.61
C ASP A 25 -5.80 12.28 1.45
N ASN A 26 -4.69 12.57 2.14
CA ASN A 26 -4.07 11.67 3.13
C ASN A 26 -4.95 11.36 4.34
N ASN A 27 -5.94 12.20 4.62
CA ASN A 27 -6.89 11.99 5.70
C ASN A 27 -7.80 10.78 5.45
N SER A 28 -8.02 10.41 4.19
CA SER A 28 -8.98 9.35 3.84
C SER A 28 -8.56 7.97 4.36
N GLU A 29 -7.29 7.58 4.21
CA GLU A 29 -6.85 6.21 4.55
C GLU A 29 -6.80 5.91 6.05
N ASN A 30 -6.31 6.87 6.85
CA ASN A 30 -6.30 6.75 8.32
C ASN A 30 -7.73 6.70 8.87
N VAL A 31 -8.64 7.48 8.26
CA VAL A 31 -10.07 7.44 8.60
C VAL A 31 -10.67 6.09 8.18
N LEU A 32 -10.35 5.57 7.00
CA LEU A 32 -10.82 4.24 6.55
C LEU A 32 -10.36 3.13 7.51
N PHE A 33 -9.10 3.14 7.93
CA PHE A 33 -8.59 2.16 8.89
C PHE A 33 -9.25 2.29 10.27
N ALA A 34 -9.33 3.51 10.83
CA ALA A 34 -9.98 3.73 12.11
C ALA A 34 -11.46 3.31 12.09
N THR A 35 -12.15 3.59 10.99
CA THR A 35 -13.53 3.17 10.76
C THR A 35 -13.63 1.65 10.65
N ALA A 36 -12.74 1.00 9.89
CA ALA A 36 -12.69 -0.46 9.79
C ALA A 36 -12.51 -1.12 11.16
N MET A 37 -11.60 -0.58 11.97
CA MET A 37 -11.35 -1.03 13.33
C MET A 37 -12.61 -0.91 14.19
N GLN A 38 -13.25 0.27 14.22
CA GLN A 38 -14.47 0.48 15.01
C GLN A 38 -15.60 -0.48 14.60
N LEU A 39 -15.82 -0.65 13.30
CA LEU A 39 -16.87 -1.52 12.77
C LEU A 39 -16.59 -3.00 13.05
N SER A 40 -15.31 -3.42 13.09
CA SER A 40 -14.93 -4.81 13.36
C SER A 40 -15.32 -5.30 14.75
N TYR A 41 -15.46 -4.39 15.73
CA TYR A 41 -15.90 -4.71 17.10
C TYR A 41 -17.43 -4.77 17.25
N SER A 42 -18.19 -4.38 16.23
CA SER A 42 -19.64 -4.41 16.30
C SER A 42 -20.18 -5.84 16.24
N ASN A 43 -21.24 -6.10 17.00
CA ASN A 43 -22.00 -7.35 16.90
C ASN A 43 -22.94 -7.37 15.68
N GLU A 44 -23.11 -6.23 15.00
CA GLU A 44 -23.94 -6.16 13.80
C GLU A 44 -23.20 -6.72 12.59
N ILE A 45 -23.83 -7.69 11.93
CA ILE A 45 -23.31 -8.35 10.73
C ILE A 45 -22.93 -7.35 9.63
N GLY A 46 -23.78 -6.34 9.39
CA GLY A 46 -23.51 -5.29 8.39
C GLY A 46 -22.19 -4.55 8.66
N ASN A 47 -21.91 -4.24 9.92
CA ASN A 47 -20.69 -3.57 10.33
C ASN A 47 -19.46 -4.49 10.17
N LYS A 48 -19.59 -5.77 10.51
CA LYS A 48 -18.52 -6.76 10.26
C LYS A 48 -18.19 -6.88 8.77
N ILE A 49 -19.19 -6.95 7.90
CA ILE A 49 -18.98 -6.99 6.45
C ILE A 49 -18.31 -5.69 5.95
N ALA A 50 -18.82 -4.54 6.41
CA ALA A 50 -18.23 -3.25 6.07
C ALA A 50 -16.76 -3.17 6.51
N SER A 51 -16.41 -3.67 7.69
CA SER A 51 -15.02 -3.69 8.16
C SER A 51 -14.08 -4.49 7.25
N VAL A 52 -14.52 -5.65 6.72
CA VAL A 52 -13.74 -6.43 5.75
C VAL A 52 -13.51 -5.65 4.46
N ILE A 53 -14.54 -4.97 3.96
CA ILE A 53 -14.44 -4.14 2.76
C ILE A 53 -13.44 -3.00 2.99
N LEU A 54 -13.54 -2.31 4.13
CA LEU A 54 -12.64 -1.20 4.45
C LEU A 54 -11.19 -1.67 4.62
N PHE A 55 -10.93 -2.76 5.36
CA PHE A 55 -9.58 -3.32 5.45
C PHE A 55 -9.01 -3.72 4.09
N HIS A 56 -9.84 -4.25 3.20
CA HIS A 56 -9.43 -4.57 1.84
C HIS A 56 -9.07 -3.30 1.03
N GLN A 57 -9.85 -2.22 1.13
CA GLN A 57 -9.54 -0.95 0.48
C GLN A 57 -8.26 -0.31 1.03
N THR A 58 -8.10 -0.31 2.36
CA THR A 58 -6.86 0.14 3.00
C THR A 58 -5.67 -0.68 2.50
N THR A 59 -5.81 -2.00 2.39
CA THR A 59 -4.76 -2.87 1.86
C THR A 59 -4.35 -2.50 0.43
N ILE A 60 -5.31 -2.13 -0.44
CA ILE A 60 -5.01 -1.64 -1.80
C ILE A 60 -4.14 -0.38 -1.74
N ALA A 61 -4.52 0.60 -0.91
CA ALA A 61 -3.73 1.81 -0.71
C ALA A 61 -2.30 1.52 -0.21
N LEU A 62 -2.12 0.56 0.71
CA LEU A 62 -0.80 0.14 1.16
C LEU A 62 0.06 -0.48 0.05
N MET A 63 -0.54 -1.33 -0.80
CA MET A 63 0.17 -1.91 -1.96
C MET A 63 0.65 -0.82 -2.90
N LYS A 64 -0.24 0.11 -3.24
CA LYS A 64 0.04 1.28 -4.08
C LYS A 64 1.27 2.05 -3.54
N LYS A 65 1.24 2.42 -2.25
CA LYS A 65 2.34 3.11 -1.56
C LYS A 65 3.68 2.37 -1.59
N LEU A 66 3.68 1.05 -1.46
CA LEU A 66 4.91 0.25 -1.56
C LEU A 66 5.49 0.28 -2.97
N ILE A 67 4.63 0.16 -3.98
CA ILE A 67 5.05 0.16 -5.39
C ILE A 67 5.66 1.50 -5.77
N ILE A 68 5.05 2.63 -5.36
CA ILE A 68 5.64 3.96 -5.62
C ILE A 68 7.01 4.10 -4.96
N ARG A 69 7.16 3.67 -3.70
CA ARG A 69 8.47 3.70 -3.02
C ARG A 69 9.52 2.87 -3.75
N CYS A 70 9.16 1.69 -4.25
CA CYS A 70 10.08 0.84 -5.01
C CYS A 70 10.43 1.44 -6.38
N ASN A 71 9.45 2.03 -7.07
CA ASN A 71 9.68 2.72 -8.33
C ASN A 71 10.64 3.90 -8.13
N PHE A 72 10.42 4.71 -7.09
CA PHE A 72 11.31 5.81 -6.75
C PHE A 72 12.73 5.35 -6.42
N LEU A 73 12.87 4.31 -5.58
CA LEU A 73 14.17 3.70 -5.31
C LEU A 73 14.85 3.26 -6.62
N THR A 74 14.11 2.62 -7.52
CA THR A 74 14.65 2.19 -8.82
C THR A 74 15.15 3.39 -9.63
N GLN A 75 14.38 4.47 -9.70
CA GLN A 75 14.79 5.70 -10.39
C GLN A 75 16.08 6.30 -9.81
N LEU A 76 16.23 6.31 -8.48
CA LEU A 76 17.47 6.73 -7.83
C LEU A 76 18.65 5.80 -8.14
N LEU A 77 18.41 4.49 -8.19
CA LEU A 77 19.44 3.49 -8.43
C LEU A 77 19.98 3.52 -9.86
N ILE A 78 19.16 3.86 -10.85
CA ILE A 78 19.60 3.90 -12.25
C ILE A 78 20.14 5.26 -12.69
N PHE A 79 19.90 6.32 -11.90
CA PHE A 79 20.37 7.67 -12.22
C PHE A 79 21.89 7.66 -12.52
N PRO A 80 22.37 8.32 -13.60
CA PRO A 80 21.69 9.31 -14.44
C PRO A 80 20.76 8.78 -15.53
N ASN A 81 20.67 7.46 -15.73
CA ASN A 81 19.70 6.90 -16.67
C ASN A 81 18.26 7.18 -16.21
N GLN A 82 17.34 7.25 -17.16
CA GLN A 82 15.94 7.56 -16.90
C GLN A 82 15.05 6.34 -17.11
N LEU A 83 14.14 6.12 -16.16
CA LEU A 83 13.08 5.12 -16.28
C LEU A 83 11.77 5.72 -15.79
N ASN A 84 10.78 5.73 -16.67
CA ASN A 84 9.46 6.22 -16.35
C ASN A 84 8.54 5.05 -16.02
N PHE A 85 7.99 5.08 -14.82
CA PHE A 85 6.95 4.15 -14.40
C PHE A 85 5.57 4.74 -14.71
N LYS A 86 4.64 3.88 -15.12
CA LYS A 86 3.23 4.27 -15.25
C LYS A 86 2.73 4.79 -13.89
N LYS A 87 2.15 6.00 -13.88
CA LYS A 87 1.49 6.54 -12.69
C LYS A 87 0.29 5.65 -12.34
N MET A 88 0.19 5.26 -11.08
CA MET A 88 -1.00 4.57 -10.61
C MET A 88 -2.16 5.52 -10.48
N LYS A 89 -3.35 5.02 -10.83
CA LYS A 89 -4.59 5.76 -10.69
C LYS A 89 -5.31 5.38 -9.40
N ASP A 90 -6.15 6.27 -8.90
CA ASP A 90 -6.93 6.03 -7.68
C ASP A 90 -7.97 4.93 -7.88
N ASP A 91 -8.58 4.88 -9.06
CA ASP A 91 -9.57 3.88 -9.48
C ASP A 91 -8.96 2.55 -9.96
N GLU A 92 -7.64 2.38 -9.90
CA GLU A 92 -6.98 1.19 -10.39
C GLU A 92 -7.38 -0.05 -9.57
N SER A 93 -7.91 -1.06 -10.25
CA SER A 93 -8.48 -2.27 -9.63
C SER A 93 -7.47 -3.03 -8.77
N TYR A 94 -7.97 -3.75 -7.75
CA TYR A 94 -7.18 -4.66 -6.93
C TYR A 94 -6.27 -5.56 -7.76
N SER A 95 -6.80 -6.22 -8.80
CA SER A 95 -6.06 -7.17 -9.63
C SER A 95 -4.89 -6.52 -10.36
N ALA A 96 -5.04 -5.29 -10.83
CA ALA A 96 -3.97 -4.55 -11.50
C ALA A 96 -2.85 -4.15 -10.52
N VAL A 97 -3.23 -3.62 -9.35
CA VAL A 97 -2.29 -3.24 -8.30
C VAL A 97 -1.55 -4.47 -7.76
N PHE A 98 -2.27 -5.54 -7.46
CA PHE A 98 -1.73 -6.79 -6.94
C PHE A 98 -0.75 -7.44 -7.92
N ARG A 99 -1.08 -7.53 -9.22
CA ARG A 99 -0.17 -8.06 -10.24
C ARG A 99 1.12 -7.24 -10.34
N THR A 100 1.02 -5.92 -10.18
CA THR A 100 2.19 -5.04 -10.19
C THR A 100 3.08 -5.33 -8.98
N LEU A 101 2.50 -5.41 -7.78
CA LEU A 101 3.21 -5.76 -6.55
C LEU A 101 3.89 -7.13 -6.68
N GLU A 102 3.16 -8.13 -7.20
CA GLU A 102 3.59 -9.53 -7.27
C GLU A 102 4.68 -9.76 -8.33
N ASN A 103 4.60 -9.14 -9.50
CA ASN A 103 5.47 -9.50 -10.62
C ASN A 103 6.59 -8.48 -10.88
N HIS A 104 6.37 -7.21 -10.58
CA HIS A 104 7.25 -6.14 -11.06
C HIS A 104 8.07 -5.46 -9.97
N ILE A 105 7.77 -5.72 -8.70
CA ILE A 105 8.30 -4.95 -7.57
C ILE A 105 8.99 -5.87 -6.57
N SER A 106 10.14 -5.45 -6.01
CA SER A 106 10.89 -6.24 -5.03
C SER A 106 11.12 -5.45 -3.75
N PHE A 107 10.80 -6.06 -2.60
CA PHE A 107 10.97 -5.49 -1.27
C PHE A 107 11.05 -6.60 -0.21
N LEU A 108 11.56 -6.25 0.96
CA LEU A 108 11.65 -7.14 2.10
C LEU A 108 10.28 -7.75 2.46
N LYS A 109 10.22 -9.05 2.79
CA LYS A 109 8.99 -9.75 3.20
C LYS A 109 7.83 -9.77 2.17
N LYS A 110 8.07 -9.41 0.90
CA LYS A 110 7.06 -9.45 -0.18
C LYS A 110 6.20 -10.71 -0.22
N GLY A 111 6.82 -11.91 -0.16
CA GLY A 111 6.07 -13.17 -0.21
C GLY A 111 5.07 -13.33 0.96
N LYS A 112 5.45 -12.90 2.17
CA LYS A 112 4.54 -12.91 3.33
C LYS A 112 3.39 -11.92 3.15
N LEU A 113 3.68 -10.72 2.67
CA LEU A 113 2.66 -9.71 2.40
C LEU A 113 1.64 -10.23 1.36
N ILE A 114 2.13 -10.75 0.23
CA ILE A 114 1.30 -11.32 -0.84
C ILE A 114 0.36 -12.41 -0.29
N SER A 115 0.88 -13.31 0.54
CA SER A 115 0.07 -14.36 1.17
C SER A 115 -1.06 -13.79 2.02
N LYS A 116 -0.79 -12.76 2.83
CA LYS A 116 -1.80 -12.15 3.73
C LYS A 116 -2.84 -11.33 2.95
N ILE A 117 -2.43 -10.66 1.89
CA ILE A 117 -3.34 -9.91 1.01
C ILE A 117 -4.27 -10.86 0.26
N ARG A 118 -3.77 -12.02 -0.21
CA ARG A 118 -4.60 -13.05 -0.83
C ARG A 118 -5.63 -13.63 0.14
N ASP A 119 -5.21 -13.90 1.37
CA ASP A 119 -6.08 -14.39 2.44
C ASP A 119 -7.23 -13.41 2.73
N LEU A 120 -6.93 -12.11 2.88
CA LEU A 120 -7.95 -11.07 3.06
C LEU A 120 -8.90 -10.94 1.85
N ASN A 121 -8.38 -11.00 0.63
CA ASN A 121 -9.21 -10.94 -0.58
C ASN A 121 -10.10 -12.19 -0.72
N SER A 122 -9.60 -13.36 -0.31
CA SER A 122 -10.38 -14.61 -0.30
C SER A 122 -11.54 -14.51 0.67
N LEU A 123 -11.29 -14.05 1.91
CA LEU A 123 -12.35 -13.77 2.88
C LEU A 123 -13.40 -12.79 2.32
N ARG A 124 -12.96 -11.67 1.73
CA ARG A 124 -13.86 -10.68 1.12
C ARG A 124 -14.74 -11.29 0.02
N THR A 125 -14.18 -12.20 -0.77
CA THR A 125 -14.86 -12.88 -1.87
C THR A 125 -15.86 -13.92 -1.35
N GLU A 126 -15.46 -14.73 -0.37
CA GLU A 126 -16.33 -15.71 0.28
C GLU A 126 -17.53 -15.04 0.96
N ILE A 127 -17.30 -13.93 1.66
CA ILE A 127 -18.39 -13.13 2.25
C ILE A 127 -19.36 -12.67 1.17
N ALA A 128 -18.87 -12.09 0.07
CA ALA A 128 -19.72 -11.62 -1.02
C ALA A 128 -20.59 -12.75 -1.62
N HIS A 129 -20.04 -13.95 -1.76
CA HIS A 129 -20.80 -15.10 -2.24
C HIS A 129 -21.82 -15.62 -1.21
N LYS A 130 -21.50 -15.57 0.08
CA LYS A 130 -22.36 -16.08 1.14
C LYS A 130 -23.45 -15.09 1.59
N MET A 131 -23.36 -13.81 1.20
CA MET A 131 -24.38 -12.80 1.53
C MET A 131 -25.80 -13.16 1.06
N HIS A 132 -25.95 -14.06 0.09
CA HIS A 132 -27.24 -14.53 -0.39
C HIS A 132 -27.76 -15.80 0.32
N ASN A 133 -26.99 -16.36 1.26
CA ASN A 133 -27.31 -17.60 1.97
C ASN A 133 -27.81 -17.31 3.39
N THR A 134 -28.73 -18.14 3.89
CA THR A 134 -29.32 -18.03 5.23
C THR A 134 -28.33 -18.18 6.39
N ASP A 135 -27.16 -18.81 6.15
CA ASP A 135 -26.16 -19.10 7.19
C ASP A 135 -24.99 -18.09 7.25
N VAL A 136 -25.15 -16.93 6.60
CA VAL A 136 -24.08 -15.92 6.51
C VAL A 136 -23.61 -15.43 7.88
N ASP A 137 -24.52 -15.35 8.85
CA ASP A 137 -24.23 -14.82 10.20
C ASP A 137 -23.30 -15.74 11.00
N VAL A 138 -23.51 -17.05 10.91
CA VAL A 138 -22.65 -18.07 11.55
C VAL A 138 -21.25 -18.01 10.95
N TYR A 139 -21.18 -18.05 9.62
CA TYR A 139 -19.91 -17.99 8.91
C TYR A 139 -19.14 -16.69 9.20
N LEU A 140 -19.82 -15.54 9.24
CA LEU A 140 -19.19 -14.26 9.53
C LEU A 140 -18.66 -14.22 10.96
N ASN A 141 -19.43 -14.68 11.94
CA ASN A 141 -18.97 -14.74 13.32
C ASN A 141 -17.71 -15.61 13.44
N GLU A 142 -17.66 -16.77 12.79
CA GLU A 142 -16.48 -17.64 12.85
C GLU A 142 -15.25 -17.04 12.16
N ASN A 143 -15.44 -16.34 11.03
CA ASN A 143 -14.34 -15.92 10.15
C ASN A 143 -13.88 -14.47 10.35
N THR A 144 -14.67 -13.63 10.99
CA THR A 144 -14.33 -12.21 11.23
C THR A 144 -13.82 -11.91 12.64
N ASN A 145 -13.92 -12.84 13.60
CA ASN A 145 -13.44 -12.65 14.98
C ASN A 145 -11.92 -12.36 15.06
N ASN A 146 -11.13 -12.77 14.06
CA ASN A 146 -9.69 -12.50 14.00
C ASN A 146 -9.32 -11.50 12.89
N LEU A 147 -10.29 -10.75 12.35
CA LEU A 147 -10.07 -9.86 11.21
C LEU A 147 -9.04 -8.77 11.51
N GLN A 148 -9.11 -8.15 12.70
CA GLN A 148 -8.13 -7.19 13.15
C GLN A 148 -6.72 -7.79 13.12
N LYS A 149 -6.54 -8.98 13.73
CA LYS A 149 -5.24 -9.65 13.76
C LYS A 149 -4.70 -9.92 12.35
N ARG A 150 -5.57 -10.35 11.41
CA ARG A 150 -5.20 -10.54 10.01
C ARG A 150 -4.68 -9.23 9.38
N PHE A 151 -5.36 -8.11 9.65
CA PHE A 151 -4.92 -6.81 9.15
C PHE A 151 -3.66 -6.29 9.85
N ASP A 152 -3.53 -6.45 11.17
CA ASP A 152 -2.34 -6.05 11.95
C ASP A 152 -1.08 -6.73 11.41
N GLU A 153 -1.18 -7.99 10.95
CA GLU A 153 -0.09 -8.69 10.28
C GLU A 153 0.27 -8.05 8.94
N ILE A 154 -0.72 -7.65 8.13
CA ILE A 154 -0.50 -6.89 6.87
C ILE A 154 0.21 -5.56 7.18
N TRP A 155 -0.30 -4.83 8.16
CA TRP A 155 0.22 -3.52 8.57
C TRP A 155 1.65 -3.62 9.10
N SER A 156 1.92 -4.60 9.97
CA SER A 156 3.26 -4.85 10.50
C SER A 156 4.27 -5.12 9.39
N ILE A 157 3.91 -5.99 8.43
CA ILE A 157 4.78 -6.28 7.28
C ILE A 157 4.97 -5.04 6.41
N TYR A 158 3.93 -4.24 6.19
CA TYR A 158 4.00 -2.98 5.44
C TYR A 158 4.97 -1.99 6.09
N ILE A 159 4.89 -1.77 7.41
CA ILE A 159 5.76 -0.86 8.16
C ILE A 159 7.22 -1.30 8.05
N GLU A 160 7.50 -2.58 8.23
CA GLU A 160 8.85 -3.10 8.10
C GLU A 160 9.41 -2.96 6.68
N SER A 161 8.59 -3.28 5.68
CA SER A 161 8.95 -3.15 4.26
C SER A 161 9.25 -1.70 3.89
N THR A 162 8.41 -0.78 4.38
CA THR A 162 8.58 0.66 4.17
C THR A 162 9.85 1.19 4.84
N ARG A 163 10.14 0.76 6.06
CA ARG A 163 11.37 1.13 6.77
C ARG A 163 12.63 0.68 6.01
N ASP A 164 12.64 -0.55 5.50
CA ASP A 164 13.74 -1.08 4.67
C ASP A 164 13.90 -0.28 3.37
N LEU A 165 12.80 -0.02 2.65
CA LEU A 165 12.82 0.79 1.44
C LEU A 165 13.33 2.21 1.70
N ASN A 166 12.88 2.86 2.76
CA ASN A 166 13.32 4.20 3.12
C ASN A 166 14.81 4.23 3.46
N LYS A 167 15.34 3.21 4.14
CA LYS A 167 16.77 3.08 4.38
C LYS A 167 17.54 3.03 3.05
N LYS A 168 17.11 2.18 2.11
CA LYS A 168 17.73 2.04 0.78
C LYS A 168 17.63 3.31 -0.06
N ILE A 169 16.49 4.01 0.01
CA ILE A 169 16.28 5.31 -0.66
C ILE A 169 17.28 6.33 -0.10
N ASN A 170 17.40 6.43 1.22
CA ASN A 170 18.34 7.36 1.87
C ASN A 170 19.80 7.03 1.56
N GLU A 171 20.14 5.76 1.39
CA GLU A 171 21.47 5.34 0.93
C GLU A 171 21.70 5.72 -0.54
N ALA A 172 20.74 5.45 -1.44
CA ALA A 172 20.83 5.81 -2.84
C ALA A 172 20.91 7.33 -3.06
N ALA A 173 20.20 8.12 -2.25
CA ALA A 173 20.21 9.57 -2.28
C ALA A 173 21.59 10.19 -1.96
N LYS A 174 22.50 9.44 -1.31
CA LYS A 174 23.86 9.90 -0.97
C LYS A 174 24.88 9.70 -2.08
N ARG A 175 24.52 9.06 -3.21
CA ARG A 175 25.43 8.90 -4.35
C ARG A 175 25.78 10.26 -4.94
N ASP A 176 27.04 10.44 -5.34
CA ASP A 176 27.56 11.73 -5.81
C ASP A 176 26.75 12.31 -6.98
N GLU A 177 26.38 11.48 -7.95
CA GLU A 177 25.54 11.90 -9.07
C GLU A 177 24.15 12.40 -8.63
N VAL A 178 23.56 11.81 -7.59
CA VAL A 178 22.25 12.23 -7.05
C VAL A 178 22.43 13.50 -6.22
N LEU A 179 23.48 13.60 -5.41
CA LEU A 179 23.78 14.81 -4.63
C LEU A 179 24.01 16.03 -5.52
N LYS A 180 24.61 15.86 -6.70
CA LYS A 180 24.75 16.95 -7.70
C LYS A 180 23.40 17.49 -8.18
N LEU A 181 22.34 16.67 -8.21
CA LEU A 181 20.99 17.16 -8.53
C LEU A 181 20.50 18.18 -7.49
N ILE A 182 20.80 17.94 -6.21
CA ILE A 182 20.37 18.80 -5.10
C ILE A 182 21.22 20.09 -5.07
N LYS A 183 22.51 20.00 -5.41
CA LYS A 183 23.46 21.11 -5.33
C LYS A 183 23.43 22.08 -6.51
N ASN A 184 22.98 21.66 -7.70
CA ASN A 184 22.96 22.52 -8.89
C ASN A 184 21.87 23.64 -8.86
N ASP A 185 21.28 23.92 -7.68
CA ASP A 185 20.32 25.02 -7.45
C ASP A 185 20.89 26.11 -6.50
N GLU A 186 22.17 26.03 -6.11
CA GLU A 186 22.95 27.15 -5.51
C GLU A 186 23.87 27.78 -6.55
#